data_AF-A0A7J9YF36-F1
#
_entry.id   AF-A0A7J9YF36-F1
#
_cell.length_a   1.000
_cell.length_b   1.000
_cell.length_c   1.000
_cell.angle_alpha   90.00
_cell.angle_beta   90.00
_cell.angle_gamma   90.00
#
_symmetry.space_group_name_H-M   'P 1'
#
loop_
_entity.id
_entity.type
_entity.pdbx_description
1 polymer ?
#
loop_
_entity_poly.entity_id
_entity_poly.type
_entity_poly.pdbx_seq_one_letter_code
_entity_poly.pdbx_strand_id
1 'polypeptide(L)'
;MKVSLRKRKTPYLVLACLTALALALTHSVGIANTAGNGGPPDDKGTAEITGEFSDSCRDFEAHSSKDISHVVLHYADGRVVKDESIDSPDYSVDGGPGDELDKVVVKSGTTTKTFECDDGTTPDPQCSDGVDNDGDKKIDYPEDPGCDSPEDNDESDDPTTPQCSDGIDNDGDNKVDADDPGCHTDGDPTNPDSYDPNDDDETDENGGGDGAWSCRASTLRLEGSDVLGAILGDPFEPFVANADNDPCMTEDGSSPIAGEAPDNDFGSGSLKALFAQTDDSEGADATAGAAELALVSEQGFITARTISSSAQGRCVGGQPELTGESTIATVDLNGNPIVVPPDGEHVEIPLDPLATLHLNYQEVSEDGKTLTVRALWLDAGELEPATGDVIVGESIVDYSGNPC
;
A
#
# COMPACT_ATOMS: atom_id res chain seq x y z
N MET A 1 -3.90 55.20 -44.86
CA MET A 1 -3.19 54.37 -43.88
C MET A 1 -4.17 53.33 -43.34
N LYS A 2 -3.83 52.03 -43.48
CA LYS A 2 -4.38 50.86 -42.74
C LYS A 2 -4.34 51.16 -41.22
N VAL A 3 -5.12 50.58 -40.29
CA VAL A 3 -5.97 49.37 -40.25
C VAL A 3 -6.88 49.40 -39.00
N SER A 4 -7.98 48.66 -39.04
CA SER A 4 -8.96 48.35 -37.97
C SER A 4 -8.68 46.92 -37.43
N LEU A 5 -8.83 46.57 -36.15
CA LEU A 5 -10.11 46.15 -35.52
C LEU A 5 -9.92 45.82 -34.02
N ARG A 6 -11.01 45.92 -33.24
CA ARG A 6 -11.16 45.64 -31.79
C ARG A 6 -11.71 44.22 -31.52
N LYS A 7 -11.48 43.69 -30.30
CA LYS A 7 -12.53 43.14 -29.38
C LYS A 7 -12.05 43.05 -27.90
N ARG A 8 -13.00 43.23 -26.95
CA ARG A 8 -12.91 43.39 -25.47
C ARG A 8 -13.29 42.07 -24.75
N LYS A 9 -12.59 41.57 -23.71
CA LYS A 9 -12.63 41.78 -22.24
C LYS A 9 -13.87 41.28 -21.45
N THR A 10 -13.60 40.32 -20.55
CA THR A 10 -14.35 39.75 -19.38
C THR A 10 -14.51 40.75 -18.22
N PRO A 11 -15.31 40.48 -17.14
CA PRO A 11 -14.73 39.98 -15.86
C PRO A 11 -15.66 39.14 -14.89
N TYR A 12 -15.06 38.72 -13.76
CA TYR A 12 -15.39 37.76 -12.66
C TYR A 12 -16.12 38.30 -11.39
N LEU A 13 -16.40 37.38 -10.40
CA LEU A 13 -16.55 37.43 -8.90
C LEU A 13 -17.96 37.08 -8.32
N VAL A 14 -18.25 36.49 -7.13
CA VAL A 14 -17.62 35.64 -6.03
C VAL A 14 -18.64 35.51 -4.85
N LEU A 15 -18.55 34.46 -3.99
CA LEU A 15 -18.94 34.30 -2.54
C LEU A 15 -20.30 33.70 -2.03
N ALA A 16 -20.31 33.31 -0.74
CA ALA A 16 -20.90 32.11 -0.07
C ALA A 16 -21.91 32.36 1.10
N CYS A 17 -22.34 31.25 1.79
CA CYS A 17 -22.70 31.08 3.26
C CYS A 17 -24.16 30.81 3.75
N LEU A 18 -24.37 29.62 4.38
CA LEU A 18 -25.00 29.15 5.68
C LEU A 18 -26.37 29.59 6.33
N THR A 19 -26.96 28.57 7.03
CA THR A 19 -27.85 28.42 8.24
C THR A 19 -29.41 28.42 8.29
N ALA A 20 -29.93 27.25 8.71
CA ALA A 20 -31.00 26.76 9.64
C ALA A 20 -32.21 27.60 10.20
N LEU A 21 -33.39 26.93 10.43
CA LEU A 21 -34.06 26.62 11.74
C LEU A 21 -35.57 26.22 11.62
N ALA A 22 -36.07 25.41 12.58
CA ALA A 22 -37.31 24.59 12.70
C ALA A 22 -38.66 25.25 13.15
N LEU A 23 -39.82 24.54 13.03
CA LEU A 23 -40.86 24.33 14.10
C LEU A 23 -42.11 23.44 13.76
N ALA A 24 -42.31 22.37 14.55
CA ALA A 24 -43.48 21.70 15.18
C ALA A 24 -44.96 21.61 14.64
N LEU A 25 -45.45 20.35 14.59
CA LEU A 25 -46.70 19.70 15.12
C LEU A 25 -48.15 20.22 14.83
N THR A 26 -49.06 19.32 14.35
CA THR A 26 -50.18 18.68 15.12
C THR A 26 -51.24 17.92 14.26
N HIS A 27 -51.58 16.70 14.72
CA HIS A 27 -52.90 15.99 14.78
C HIS A 27 -53.76 15.63 13.55
N SER A 28 -53.70 14.33 13.19
CA SER A 28 -54.76 13.29 13.15
C SER A 28 -56.10 13.46 12.40
N VAL A 29 -56.30 12.52 11.45
CA VAL A 29 -57.46 11.62 11.23
C VAL A 29 -58.83 12.22 10.86
N GLY A 30 -59.38 11.77 9.73
CA GLY A 30 -60.82 11.88 9.47
C GLY A 30 -61.23 11.71 8.01
N ILE A 31 -61.40 10.46 7.61
CA ILE A 31 -61.83 9.94 6.31
C ILE A 31 -63.30 10.28 6.04
N ALA A 32 -63.67 10.68 4.81
CA ALA A 32 -64.95 10.30 4.18
C ALA A 32 -64.94 10.53 2.65
N ASN A 33 -65.00 9.41 1.94
CA ASN A 33 -65.24 9.25 0.51
C ASN A 33 -66.48 9.99 -0.02
N THR A 34 -66.42 10.48 -1.26
CA THR A 34 -67.42 10.16 -2.31
C THR A 34 -66.80 10.30 -3.71
N ALA A 35 -67.08 9.30 -4.54
CA ALA A 35 -66.49 9.05 -5.86
C ALA A 35 -66.99 9.97 -6.98
N GLY A 36 -66.15 10.20 -8.01
CA GLY A 36 -66.59 10.70 -9.33
C GLY A 36 -65.49 11.14 -10.31
N ASN A 37 -65.04 10.20 -11.16
CA ASN A 37 -64.53 10.33 -12.55
C ASN A 37 -63.44 11.37 -12.96
N GLY A 38 -62.27 10.87 -13.38
CA GLY A 38 -61.64 11.21 -14.69
C GLY A 38 -60.31 12.01 -14.73
N GLY A 39 -59.16 11.30 -14.81
CA GLY A 39 -57.85 11.77 -15.36
C GLY A 39 -56.92 12.61 -14.45
N PRO A 40 -55.58 12.42 -14.47
CA PRO A 40 -54.70 12.39 -13.27
C PRO A 40 -54.15 13.76 -12.84
N PRO A 41 -53.89 13.95 -11.54
CA PRO A 41 -52.54 13.70 -11.02
C PRO A 41 -52.57 12.87 -9.73
N ASP A 42 -51.67 11.90 -9.64
CA ASP A 42 -51.07 11.32 -8.44
C ASP A 42 -51.69 11.85 -7.14
N ASP A 43 -52.78 11.20 -6.69
CA ASP A 43 -53.27 11.41 -5.33
C ASP A 43 -52.10 11.06 -4.41
N LYS A 44 -51.49 12.09 -3.82
CA LYS A 44 -50.46 12.03 -2.79
C LYS A 44 -51.01 11.40 -1.51
N GLY A 45 -51.64 10.23 -1.62
CA GLY A 45 -51.84 9.35 -0.49
C GLY A 45 -50.52 8.66 -0.23
N THR A 46 -50.07 8.77 1.01
CA THR A 46 -48.97 8.00 1.59
C THR A 46 -49.04 6.54 1.13
N ALA A 47 -47.95 6.05 0.54
CA ALA A 47 -47.76 4.62 0.34
C ALA A 47 -47.34 4.02 1.69
N GLU A 48 -48.10 3.04 2.18
CA GLU A 48 -47.64 2.19 3.26
C GLU A 48 -46.80 1.07 2.64
N ILE A 49 -45.55 0.96 3.09
CA ILE A 49 -44.61 -0.09 2.70
C ILE A 49 -44.44 -0.98 3.92
N THR A 50 -44.78 -2.24 3.78
CA THR A 50 -44.51 -3.27 4.78
C THR A 50 -43.34 -4.11 4.29
N GLY A 51 -42.31 -4.24 5.12
CA GLY A 51 -41.21 -5.17 4.90
C GLY A 51 -41.23 -6.27 5.95
N GLU A 52 -40.92 -7.49 5.54
CA GLU A 52 -40.70 -8.62 6.45
C GLU A 52 -39.26 -9.11 6.24
N PHE A 53 -38.55 -9.33 7.34
CA PHE A 53 -37.24 -10.00 7.36
C PHE A 53 -37.47 -11.44 7.79
N SER A 54 -36.90 -12.42 7.07
CA SER A 54 -36.88 -13.82 7.50
C SER A 54 -35.74 -14.06 8.50
N ASP A 55 -35.80 -15.21 9.22
CA ASP A 55 -35.04 -15.57 10.44
C ASP A 55 -33.49 -15.55 10.34
N SER A 56 -32.90 -14.96 9.30
CA SER A 56 -31.44 -14.77 9.19
C SER A 56 -31.01 -13.59 8.30
N CYS A 57 -31.78 -12.48 8.25
CA CYS A 57 -31.43 -11.22 7.53
C CYS A 57 -30.86 -11.39 6.09
N ARG A 58 -31.25 -12.45 5.38
CA ARG A 58 -30.78 -12.75 4.01
C ARG A 58 -31.78 -12.34 2.93
N ASP A 59 -33.06 -12.36 3.26
CA ASP A 59 -34.14 -12.07 2.34
C ASP A 59 -34.87 -10.81 2.79
N PHE A 60 -35.02 -9.87 1.85
CA PHE A 60 -35.84 -8.67 2.04
C PHE A 60 -36.98 -8.69 1.02
N GLU A 61 -38.20 -8.73 1.53
CA GLU A 61 -39.42 -8.56 0.74
C GLU A 61 -40.13 -7.28 1.16
N ALA A 62 -40.48 -6.45 0.18
CA ALA A 62 -41.26 -5.23 0.40
C ALA A 62 -42.52 -5.25 -0.45
N HIS A 63 -43.64 -4.96 0.22
CA HIS A 63 -44.94 -4.79 -0.41
C HIS A 63 -45.41 -3.35 -0.26
N SER A 64 -45.86 -2.76 -1.37
CA SER A 64 -46.51 -1.46 -1.35
C SER A 64 -48.00 -1.57 -1.58
N SER A 65 -48.77 -0.78 -0.81
CA SER A 65 -50.20 -0.61 -1.03
C SER A 65 -50.57 0.18 -2.30
N LYS A 66 -49.57 0.66 -3.08
CA LYS A 66 -49.73 1.48 -4.29
C LYS A 66 -48.63 1.21 -5.31
N ASP A 67 -48.88 1.63 -6.55
CA ASP A 67 -47.86 1.64 -7.60
C ASP A 67 -46.67 2.54 -7.19
N ILE A 68 -45.48 1.98 -7.25
CA ILE A 68 -44.21 2.69 -7.04
C ILE A 68 -43.49 2.76 -8.38
N SER A 69 -42.88 3.90 -8.69
CA SER A 69 -42.17 4.10 -9.97
C SER A 69 -40.66 3.85 -9.87
N HIS A 70 -40.12 3.76 -8.65
CA HIS A 70 -38.68 3.73 -8.41
C HIS A 70 -38.32 3.23 -7.01
N VAL A 71 -37.38 2.27 -6.93
CA VAL A 71 -36.85 1.68 -5.68
C VAL A 71 -35.33 1.74 -5.68
N VAL A 72 -34.75 2.19 -4.55
CA VAL A 72 -33.30 2.16 -4.31
C VAL A 72 -33.00 1.49 -2.98
N LEU A 73 -32.05 0.55 -2.99
CA LEU A 73 -31.57 -0.19 -1.82
C LEU A 73 -30.12 0.19 -1.52
N HIS A 74 -29.78 0.29 -0.24
CA HIS A 74 -28.42 0.63 0.21
C HIS A 74 -27.94 -0.30 1.34
N TYR A 75 -26.62 -0.48 1.42
CA TYR A 75 -25.94 -1.02 2.60
C TYR A 75 -25.86 0.03 3.72
N ALA A 76 -25.47 -0.39 4.92
CA ALA A 76 -25.28 0.48 6.11
C ALA A 76 -24.32 1.64 5.88
N ASP A 77 -23.24 1.35 5.17
CA ASP A 77 -22.22 2.33 4.80
C ASP A 77 -22.66 3.32 3.70
N GLY A 78 -23.90 3.18 3.19
CA GLY A 78 -24.49 4.06 2.19
C GLY A 78 -24.24 3.66 0.73
N ARG A 79 -23.47 2.60 0.46
CA ARG A 79 -23.32 2.04 -0.90
C ARG A 79 -24.68 1.62 -1.47
N VAL A 80 -24.92 1.88 -2.77
CA VAL A 80 -26.16 1.47 -3.45
C VAL A 80 -26.07 0.00 -3.84
N VAL A 81 -26.98 -0.81 -3.31
CA VAL A 81 -27.13 -2.24 -3.63
C VAL A 81 -27.87 -2.41 -4.94
N LYS A 82 -28.94 -1.63 -5.13
CA LYS A 82 -29.82 -1.75 -6.31
C LYS A 82 -30.59 -0.47 -6.54
N ASP A 83 -30.74 -0.08 -7.80
CA ASP A 83 -31.50 1.11 -8.23
C ASP A 83 -32.28 0.74 -9.49
N GLU A 84 -33.59 0.56 -9.37
CA GLU A 84 -34.44 0.12 -10.49
C GLU A 84 -35.77 0.88 -10.57
N SER A 85 -36.18 1.14 -11.81
CA SER A 85 -37.53 1.60 -12.14
C SER A 85 -38.43 0.37 -12.26
N ILE A 86 -39.53 0.39 -11.52
CA ILE A 86 -40.47 -0.72 -11.37
C ILE A 86 -41.88 -0.17 -11.60
N ASP A 87 -42.78 -1.01 -12.12
CA ASP A 87 -44.21 -0.73 -12.33
C ASP A 87 -45.12 -1.69 -11.54
N SER A 88 -44.53 -2.51 -10.67
CA SER A 88 -45.18 -3.49 -9.81
C SER A 88 -45.10 -3.10 -8.32
N PRO A 89 -46.14 -3.37 -7.51
CA PRO A 89 -46.15 -3.03 -6.08
C PRO A 89 -45.32 -3.98 -5.19
N ASP A 90 -44.91 -5.14 -5.71
CA ASP A 90 -44.17 -6.17 -4.97
C ASP A 90 -42.72 -6.26 -5.47
N TYR A 91 -41.76 -6.32 -4.54
CA TYR A 91 -40.34 -6.47 -4.86
C TYR A 91 -39.58 -7.30 -3.81
N SER A 92 -38.69 -8.17 -4.27
CA SER A 92 -37.90 -9.10 -3.44
C SER A 92 -36.42 -9.08 -3.80
N VAL A 93 -35.53 -9.13 -2.81
CA VAL A 93 -34.09 -9.36 -3.00
C VAL A 93 -33.64 -10.55 -2.18
N ASP A 94 -32.89 -11.45 -2.82
CA ASP A 94 -32.18 -12.59 -2.20
C ASP A 94 -30.68 -12.27 -2.21
N GLY A 95 -30.09 -12.11 -1.03
CA GLY A 95 -28.67 -11.82 -0.84
C GLY A 95 -27.82 -13.08 -0.57
N GLY A 96 -26.71 -13.21 -1.30
CA GLY A 96 -25.60 -14.10 -0.95
C GLY A 96 -24.70 -13.51 0.15
N PRO A 97 -23.81 -14.31 0.77
CA PRO A 97 -23.08 -13.91 1.97
C PRO A 97 -22.16 -12.71 1.73
N GLY A 98 -22.23 -11.70 2.61
CA GLY A 98 -21.13 -10.74 2.79
C GLY A 98 -21.45 -9.26 3.03
N ASP A 99 -22.69 -8.77 3.00
CA ASP A 99 -22.96 -7.37 3.41
C ASP A 99 -24.45 -7.20 3.81
N GLU A 100 -24.70 -6.62 4.99
CA GLU A 100 -26.04 -6.44 5.60
C GLU A 100 -26.81 -5.23 5.01
N LEU A 101 -28.09 -5.44 4.65
CA LEU A 101 -28.97 -4.42 4.08
C LEU A 101 -29.59 -3.52 5.17
N ASP A 102 -28.96 -2.40 5.48
CA ASP A 102 -29.43 -1.48 6.54
C ASP A 102 -30.50 -0.47 6.08
N LYS A 103 -30.72 -0.28 4.76
CA LYS A 103 -31.64 0.78 4.30
C LYS A 103 -32.35 0.53 2.97
N VAL A 104 -33.67 0.74 3.01
CA VAL A 104 -34.55 0.77 1.84
C VAL A 104 -35.12 2.17 1.63
N VAL A 105 -34.97 2.73 0.43
CA VAL A 105 -35.54 4.03 0.05
C VAL A 105 -36.42 3.87 -1.19
N VAL A 106 -37.73 4.00 -1.00
CA VAL A 106 -38.68 4.03 -2.12
C VAL A 106 -38.97 5.49 -2.48
N LYS A 107 -38.70 5.86 -3.74
CA LYS A 107 -38.93 7.23 -4.21
C LYS A 107 -40.32 7.37 -4.81
N SER A 108 -41.33 7.51 -3.94
CA SER A 108 -42.55 8.27 -4.25
C SER A 108 -43.18 8.80 -2.95
N GLY A 109 -42.99 10.10 -2.68
CA GLY A 109 -43.47 10.77 -1.47
C GLY A 109 -42.56 10.55 -0.25
N THR A 110 -41.79 11.57 0.12
CA THR A 110 -40.69 11.48 1.10
C THR A 110 -41.16 11.10 2.50
N THR A 111 -40.85 9.89 2.96
CA THR A 111 -40.72 9.53 4.38
C THR A 111 -39.66 8.44 4.50
N THR A 112 -38.55 8.74 5.20
CA THR A 112 -37.49 7.77 5.52
C THR A 112 -37.72 7.27 6.94
N LYS A 113 -37.81 5.95 7.15
CA LYS A 113 -37.81 5.34 8.47
C LYS A 113 -36.80 4.19 8.47
N THR A 114 -35.87 4.23 9.43
CA THR A 114 -34.82 3.21 9.66
C THR A 114 -35.34 2.18 10.67
N PHE A 115 -34.93 0.93 10.51
CA PHE A 115 -35.16 -0.15 11.47
C PHE A 115 -33.78 -0.68 11.88
N GLU A 116 -33.48 -0.70 13.17
CA GLU A 116 -32.26 -1.31 13.71
C GLU A 116 -32.59 -2.75 14.12
N CYS A 117 -31.77 -3.71 13.67
CA CYS A 117 -31.78 -5.08 14.16
C CYS A 117 -30.76 -5.19 15.30
N ASP A 118 -31.25 -5.52 16.50
CA ASP A 118 -30.46 -5.84 17.70
C ASP A 118 -30.85 -7.28 18.07
N ASP A 119 -29.98 -8.25 17.85
CA ASP A 119 -30.33 -9.67 17.87
C ASP A 119 -30.10 -10.38 19.20
N GLY A 120 -29.64 -9.72 20.26
CA GLY A 120 -29.95 -10.08 21.65
C GLY A 120 -29.74 -11.55 22.09
N THR A 121 -28.91 -12.33 21.39
CA THR A 121 -28.36 -13.60 21.87
C THR A 121 -26.88 -13.39 22.05
N THR A 122 -26.39 -13.52 23.28
CA THR A 122 -24.95 -13.62 23.51
C THR A 122 -24.43 -14.72 22.59
N PRO A 123 -23.44 -14.45 21.71
CA PRO A 123 -22.84 -15.50 20.90
C PRO A 123 -22.37 -16.62 21.84
N ASP A 124 -22.59 -17.86 21.43
CA ASP A 124 -22.01 -18.99 22.14
C ASP A 124 -20.48 -18.75 22.25
N PRO A 125 -19.84 -19.08 23.39
CA PRO A 125 -18.41 -18.89 23.55
C PRO A 125 -17.65 -19.57 22.40
N GLN A 126 -16.57 -18.95 21.93
CA GLN A 126 -15.83 -19.40 20.74
C GLN A 126 -15.58 -20.92 20.74
N CYS A 127 -15.19 -21.50 21.88
CA CYS A 127 -14.94 -22.94 22.05
C CYS A 127 -16.18 -23.86 22.04
N SER A 128 -17.34 -23.35 21.64
CA SER A 128 -18.60 -24.09 21.57
C SER A 128 -19.57 -23.55 20.50
N ASP A 129 -19.12 -22.64 19.65
CA ASP A 129 -19.97 -21.97 18.65
C ASP A 129 -20.04 -22.74 17.32
N GLY A 130 -19.24 -23.80 17.15
CA GLY A 130 -19.22 -24.65 15.96
C GLY A 130 -18.45 -24.05 14.79
N VAL A 131 -17.67 -22.99 15.02
CA VAL A 131 -16.81 -22.32 14.05
C VAL A 131 -15.35 -22.53 14.48
N ASP A 132 -14.44 -22.47 13.50
CA ASP A 132 -12.99 -22.47 13.71
C ASP A 132 -12.56 -20.99 13.79
N ASN A 133 -12.44 -20.47 15.01
CA ASN A 133 -12.29 -19.04 15.27
C ASN A 133 -10.83 -18.56 15.20
N ASP A 134 -9.85 -19.48 15.21
CA ASP A 134 -8.42 -19.18 15.09
C ASP A 134 -7.82 -19.59 13.72
N GLY A 135 -8.53 -20.41 12.93
CA GLY A 135 -8.19 -20.79 11.56
C GLY A 135 -7.29 -22.02 11.44
N ASP A 136 -7.12 -22.82 12.49
CA ASP A 136 -6.19 -23.95 12.54
C ASP A 136 -6.79 -25.29 12.02
N LYS A 137 -8.09 -25.29 11.69
CA LYS A 137 -8.94 -26.41 11.22
C LYS A 137 -9.35 -27.41 12.29
N LYS A 138 -9.13 -27.11 13.55
CA LYS A 138 -9.77 -27.72 14.70
C LYS A 138 -10.98 -26.83 15.07
N ILE A 139 -11.96 -27.42 15.74
CA ILE A 139 -13.26 -26.79 15.98
C ILE A 139 -13.72 -27.23 17.35
N ASP A 140 -13.90 -26.27 18.26
CA ASP A 140 -14.46 -26.40 19.61
C ASP A 140 -13.77 -27.43 20.55
N TYR A 141 -14.10 -27.32 21.84
CA TYR A 141 -13.74 -28.35 22.83
C TYR A 141 -14.48 -29.69 22.58
N PRO A 142 -13.82 -30.86 22.76
CA PRO A 142 -12.43 -31.10 23.16
C PRO A 142 -11.46 -31.34 21.98
N GLU A 143 -11.90 -31.11 20.76
CA GLU A 143 -11.11 -31.39 19.56
C GLU A 143 -10.09 -30.28 19.28
N ASP A 144 -10.35 -29.07 19.77
CA ASP A 144 -9.50 -27.89 19.71
C ASP A 144 -8.59 -27.74 20.96
N PRO A 145 -7.25 -27.76 20.82
CA PRO A 145 -6.27 -27.53 21.89
C PRO A 145 -6.21 -26.09 22.42
N GLY A 146 -6.67 -25.10 21.65
CA GLY A 146 -6.83 -23.72 22.12
C GLY A 146 -7.96 -23.57 23.13
N CYS A 147 -8.82 -24.59 23.26
CA CYS A 147 -9.98 -24.58 24.15
C CYS A 147 -9.76 -25.34 25.46
N ASP A 148 -9.76 -24.62 26.59
CA ASP A 148 -9.71 -25.24 27.93
C ASP A 148 -11.06 -25.85 28.36
N SER A 149 -12.17 -25.31 27.86
CA SER A 149 -13.54 -25.75 28.18
C SER A 149 -14.57 -25.26 27.15
N PRO A 150 -15.78 -25.86 27.09
CA PRO A 150 -16.86 -25.36 26.23
C PRO A 150 -17.37 -23.96 26.58
N GLU A 151 -17.07 -23.44 27.77
CA GLU A 151 -17.44 -22.07 28.16
C GLU A 151 -16.33 -21.04 27.85
N ASP A 152 -15.21 -21.50 27.28
CA ASP A 152 -14.08 -20.65 26.91
C ASP A 152 -14.37 -19.85 25.62
N ASN A 153 -13.84 -18.63 25.57
CA ASN A 153 -14.14 -17.68 24.51
C ASN A 153 -12.87 -17.26 23.74
N ASP A 154 -11.86 -18.11 23.78
CA ASP A 154 -10.60 -17.99 23.08
C ASP A 154 -10.22 -19.38 22.55
N GLU A 155 -10.23 -19.57 21.24
CA GLU A 155 -9.72 -20.79 20.60
C GLU A 155 -8.26 -20.63 20.19
N SER A 156 -7.60 -19.52 20.52
CA SER A 156 -6.18 -19.36 20.18
C SER A 156 -5.40 -20.46 20.89
N ASP A 157 -4.66 -21.28 20.14
CA ASP A 157 -3.62 -22.14 20.71
C ASP A 157 -2.69 -21.26 21.60
N ASP A 158 -2.89 -21.27 22.93
CA ASP A 158 -1.97 -20.67 23.93
C ASP A 158 -0.59 -21.19 23.53
N PRO A 159 0.44 -20.33 23.31
CA PRO A 159 1.62 -20.69 22.55
C PRO A 159 2.07 -22.05 23.03
N THR A 160 1.99 -23.01 22.10
CA THR A 160 2.65 -24.30 22.22
C THR A 160 3.95 -24.02 22.93
N THR A 161 4.24 -24.76 24.01
CA THR A 161 5.49 -24.66 24.79
C THR A 161 6.58 -24.04 23.93
N PRO A 162 7.13 -22.87 24.28
CA PRO A 162 8.04 -22.12 23.40
C PRO A 162 9.09 -23.06 22.83
N GLN A 163 9.43 -22.92 21.54
CA GLN A 163 10.21 -23.91 20.80
C GLN A 163 11.45 -24.36 21.58
N CYS A 164 12.12 -23.41 22.25
CA CYS A 164 13.27 -23.64 23.11
C CYS A 164 13.03 -24.42 24.41
N SER A 165 11.82 -24.94 24.63
CA SER A 165 11.41 -25.70 25.81
C SER A 165 10.37 -26.80 25.51
N ASP A 166 10.13 -27.11 24.23
CA ASP A 166 9.10 -28.05 23.79
C ASP A 166 9.60 -29.49 23.60
N GLY A 167 10.92 -29.69 23.61
CA GLY A 167 11.57 -31.00 23.46
C GLY A 167 11.59 -31.54 22.03
N ILE A 168 11.35 -30.70 21.03
CA ILE A 168 11.40 -30.97 19.60
C ILE A 168 12.57 -30.18 18.98
N ASP A 169 13.06 -30.62 17.83
CA ASP A 169 14.06 -29.91 17.01
C ASP A 169 13.28 -29.19 15.90
N ASN A 170 13.02 -27.91 16.11
CA ASN A 170 12.07 -27.13 15.30
C ASN A 170 12.73 -26.49 14.08
N ASP A 171 14.05 -26.27 14.10
CA ASP A 171 14.83 -25.71 12.98
C ASP A 171 15.47 -26.80 12.09
N GLY A 172 15.52 -28.06 12.57
CA GLY A 172 15.96 -29.23 11.83
C GLY A 172 17.48 -29.45 11.81
N ASP A 173 18.22 -28.82 12.72
CA ASP A 173 19.68 -28.87 12.77
C ASP A 173 20.26 -30.01 13.65
N ASN A 174 19.37 -30.75 14.33
CA ASN A 174 19.63 -31.83 15.31
C ASN A 174 20.08 -31.37 16.70
N LYS A 175 19.82 -30.13 17.08
CA LYS A 175 19.87 -29.61 18.44
C LYS A 175 18.44 -29.33 18.93
N VAL A 176 18.27 -29.23 20.24
CA VAL A 176 16.95 -29.24 20.90
C VAL A 176 17.04 -28.41 22.18
N ASP A 177 16.11 -27.49 22.37
CA ASP A 177 15.94 -26.69 23.60
C ASP A 177 17.27 -26.06 24.10
N ALA A 178 17.63 -26.30 25.37
CA ALA A 178 18.83 -25.79 26.02
C ALA A 178 20.17 -26.32 25.45
N ASP A 179 20.14 -27.31 24.57
CA ASP A 179 21.34 -27.75 23.84
C ASP A 179 21.47 -27.04 22.48
N ASP A 180 20.50 -26.20 22.11
CA ASP A 180 20.41 -25.44 20.87
C ASP A 180 20.96 -24.00 21.02
N PRO A 181 21.96 -23.57 20.23
CA PRO A 181 22.42 -22.18 20.15
C PRO A 181 21.32 -21.15 19.86
N GLY A 182 20.29 -21.48 19.07
CA GLY A 182 19.17 -20.57 18.80
C GLY A 182 18.44 -20.15 20.07
N CYS A 183 18.40 -21.04 21.08
CA CYS A 183 17.76 -20.81 22.37
C CYS A 183 18.60 -20.05 23.38
N HIS A 184 19.77 -19.56 22.96
CA HIS A 184 20.69 -18.81 23.79
C HIS A 184 20.86 -17.41 23.24
N THR A 185 20.61 -16.41 24.10
CA THR A 185 20.78 -14.97 23.78
C THR A 185 22.18 -14.57 23.30
N ASP A 186 23.18 -15.45 23.43
CA ASP A 186 24.55 -15.27 22.94
C ASP A 186 25.00 -16.32 21.91
N GLY A 187 24.11 -17.21 21.46
CA GLY A 187 24.42 -18.31 20.54
C GLY A 187 25.38 -19.36 21.11
N ASP A 188 25.60 -19.41 22.43
CA ASP A 188 26.50 -20.38 23.08
C ASP A 188 25.72 -21.35 24.00
N PRO A 189 25.41 -22.57 23.54
CA PRO A 189 24.68 -23.57 24.35
C PRO A 189 25.50 -24.05 25.57
N THR A 190 26.79 -23.68 25.67
CA THR A 190 27.62 -23.98 26.85
C THR A 190 27.51 -22.94 27.96
N ASN A 191 26.81 -21.83 27.73
CA ASN A 191 26.53 -20.78 28.72
C ASN A 191 25.10 -20.90 29.28
N PRO A 192 24.90 -21.44 30.50
CA PRO A 192 23.55 -21.63 31.05
C PRO A 192 22.85 -20.33 31.44
N ASP A 193 23.58 -19.22 31.56
CA ASP A 193 23.02 -17.91 31.93
C ASP A 193 22.37 -17.20 30.72
N SER A 194 22.63 -17.65 29.49
CA SER A 194 22.10 -17.06 28.25
C SER A 194 20.87 -17.78 27.69
N TYR A 195 20.54 -18.98 28.20
CA TYR A 195 19.37 -19.76 27.78
C TYR A 195 18.05 -19.04 28.11
N ASP A 196 17.19 -18.85 27.12
CA ASP A 196 15.81 -18.35 27.31
C ASP A 196 14.78 -19.46 27.02
N PRO A 197 14.18 -20.08 28.06
CA PRO A 197 13.16 -21.12 27.87
C PRO A 197 11.81 -20.58 27.38
N ASN A 198 11.63 -19.27 27.26
CA ASN A 198 10.40 -18.69 26.70
C ASN A 198 10.58 -18.21 25.26
N ASP A 199 11.75 -18.45 24.67
CA ASP A 199 12.02 -18.16 23.27
C ASP A 199 11.29 -19.15 22.36
N ASP A 200 10.59 -18.61 21.36
CA ASP A 200 9.80 -19.35 20.39
C ASP A 200 10.51 -19.50 19.04
N ASP A 201 11.83 -19.33 19.00
CA ASP A 201 12.68 -19.52 17.82
C ASP A 201 13.95 -20.32 18.16
N GLU A 202 14.11 -21.50 17.58
CA GLU A 202 15.35 -22.32 17.71
C GLU A 202 16.37 -22.06 16.60
N THR A 203 16.14 -21.12 15.68
CA THR A 203 17.04 -20.96 14.53
C THR A 203 18.44 -20.50 14.93
N ASP A 204 19.44 -21.28 14.50
CA ASP A 204 20.87 -20.96 14.62
C ASP A 204 21.22 -19.65 13.88
N GLU A 205 21.01 -18.48 14.50
CA GLU A 205 21.60 -17.23 14.04
C GLU A 205 23.12 -17.34 14.18
N ASN A 206 23.79 -17.73 13.08
CA ASN A 206 25.23 -17.86 13.02
C ASN A 206 25.90 -16.49 13.23
N GLY A 207 26.18 -16.17 14.50
CA GLY A 207 27.13 -15.15 14.91
C GLY A 207 26.56 -13.75 15.14
N GLY A 208 26.03 -13.54 16.34
CA GLY A 208 26.44 -12.39 17.15
C GLY A 208 26.11 -10.99 16.62
N GLY A 209 24.85 -10.71 16.34
CA GLY A 209 24.31 -9.42 16.70
C GLY A 209 22.83 -9.27 16.36
N ASP A 210 22.15 -8.52 17.21
CA ASP A 210 20.79 -7.99 17.07
C ASP A 210 20.59 -7.09 15.82
N GLY A 211 21.36 -7.31 14.76
CA GLY A 211 21.51 -6.44 13.61
C GLY A 211 21.40 -7.15 12.29
N ALA A 212 20.66 -6.54 11.36
CA ALA A 212 20.46 -7.06 10.01
C ALA A 212 21.08 -6.11 8.99
N TRP A 213 21.57 -6.69 7.89
CA TRP A 213 21.87 -5.96 6.65
C TRP A 213 20.57 -5.65 5.91
N SER A 214 20.41 -4.43 5.42
CA SER A 214 19.33 -4.02 4.51
C SER A 214 19.93 -3.44 3.24
N CYS A 215 19.25 -3.62 2.11
CA CYS A 215 19.74 -3.11 0.83
C CYS A 215 18.62 -2.87 -0.17
N ARG A 216 18.84 -1.93 -1.08
CA ARG A 216 17.86 -1.56 -2.10
C ARG A 216 18.56 -1.03 -3.34
N ALA A 217 18.04 -1.40 -4.51
CA ALA A 217 18.60 -0.95 -5.79
C ALA A 217 17.48 -0.42 -6.70
N SER A 218 17.62 0.81 -7.21
CA SER A 218 16.64 1.46 -8.10
C SER A 218 17.30 1.95 -9.39
N THR A 219 16.78 1.50 -10.53
CA THR A 219 17.33 1.90 -11.85
C THR A 219 17.04 3.35 -12.19
N LEU A 220 15.81 3.79 -11.91
CA LEU A 220 15.26 5.10 -12.18
C LEU A 220 14.32 5.42 -11.03
N ARG A 221 14.55 6.56 -10.40
CA ARG A 221 13.62 7.17 -9.44
C ARG A 221 13.32 8.59 -9.88
N LEU A 222 12.03 8.88 -10.03
CA LEU A 222 11.50 10.22 -10.29
C LEU A 222 10.73 10.69 -9.06
N GLU A 223 11.14 11.80 -8.43
CA GLU A 223 10.53 12.31 -7.20
C GLU A 223 9.93 13.70 -7.42
N GLY A 224 8.71 13.97 -6.93
CA GLY A 224 8.31 15.35 -6.65
C GLY A 224 7.83 16.20 -7.83
N SER A 225 7.13 15.61 -8.79
CA SER A 225 6.29 16.40 -9.70
C SER A 225 4.83 16.16 -9.37
N ASP A 226 4.13 17.17 -8.84
CA ASP A 226 2.67 17.15 -8.63
C ASP A 226 1.90 16.68 -9.88
N VAL A 227 2.49 16.86 -11.07
CA VAL A 227 1.92 16.45 -12.36
C VAL A 227 2.29 15.01 -12.71
N LEU A 228 3.55 14.58 -12.52
CA LEU A 228 3.96 13.20 -12.80
C LEU A 228 3.44 12.22 -11.74
N GLY A 229 3.47 12.60 -10.46
CA GLY A 229 2.95 11.82 -9.34
C GLY A 229 1.46 11.51 -9.46
N ALA A 230 0.67 12.46 -9.98
CA ALA A 230 -0.75 12.26 -10.24
C ALA A 230 -1.06 11.31 -11.42
N ILE A 231 -0.09 11.05 -12.30
CA ILE A 231 -0.26 10.21 -13.50
C ILE A 231 0.44 8.85 -13.34
N LEU A 232 1.59 8.81 -12.67
CA LEU A 232 2.51 7.67 -12.62
C LEU A 232 2.71 7.10 -11.21
N GLY A 233 2.27 7.79 -10.15
CA GLY A 233 2.66 7.51 -8.77
C GLY A 233 3.90 8.32 -8.38
N ASP A 234 4.01 8.70 -7.11
CA ASP A 234 5.15 9.46 -6.55
C ASP A 234 5.70 8.71 -5.33
N PRO A 235 6.98 8.29 -5.32
CA PRO A 235 7.92 8.36 -6.45
C PRO A 235 7.56 7.35 -7.56
N PHE A 236 7.93 7.66 -8.81
CA PHE A 236 7.83 6.70 -9.92
C PHE A 236 9.13 5.92 -10.06
N GLU A 237 9.05 4.60 -9.86
CA GLU A 237 10.20 3.68 -9.83
C GLU A 237 9.89 2.38 -10.60
N PRO A 238 10.14 2.35 -11.92
CA PRO A 238 9.67 1.24 -12.75
C PRO A 238 10.48 -0.04 -12.60
N PHE A 239 11.73 0.03 -12.11
CA PHE A 239 12.54 -1.15 -11.80
C PHE A 239 13.36 -0.90 -10.54
N VAL A 240 12.96 -1.61 -9.49
CA VAL A 240 13.54 -1.58 -8.16
C VAL A 240 13.68 -3.02 -7.67
N ALA A 241 14.77 -3.33 -6.99
CA ALA A 241 15.00 -4.56 -6.23
C ALA A 241 15.03 -4.22 -4.75
N ASN A 242 14.33 -5.04 -3.95
CA ASN A 242 14.06 -4.82 -2.52
C ASN A 242 13.51 -3.40 -2.26
N ALA A 243 12.32 -3.12 -2.78
CA ALA A 243 11.76 -1.76 -2.83
C ALA A 243 11.53 -1.13 -1.46
N ASP A 244 11.21 -1.96 -0.47
CA ASP A 244 10.94 -1.55 0.91
C ASP A 244 12.22 -1.34 1.73
N ASN A 245 13.39 -1.67 1.15
CA ASN A 245 14.67 -1.66 1.85
C ASN A 245 14.63 -2.54 3.12
N ASP A 246 13.95 -3.67 3.00
CA ASP A 246 13.86 -4.71 4.02
C ASP A 246 15.23 -5.40 4.19
N PRO A 247 15.40 -6.33 5.15
CA PRO A 247 16.60 -7.13 5.23
C PRO A 247 17.02 -7.65 3.85
N CYS A 248 18.31 -7.63 3.54
CA CYS A 248 18.80 -8.09 2.25
C CYS A 248 18.39 -9.55 2.06
N MET A 249 17.57 -9.81 1.04
CA MET A 249 17.18 -11.16 0.67
C MET A 249 17.61 -11.48 -0.76
N THR A 250 18.07 -12.70 -0.96
CA THR A 250 18.48 -13.24 -2.27
C THR A 250 17.31 -13.56 -3.21
N GLU A 251 16.06 -13.58 -2.74
CA GLU A 251 14.92 -14.09 -3.51
C GLU A 251 13.58 -13.33 -3.38
N ASP A 252 13.56 -12.00 -3.37
CA ASP A 252 12.29 -11.22 -3.43
C ASP A 252 11.59 -11.25 -4.81
N GLY A 253 11.84 -12.27 -5.64
CA GLY A 253 11.25 -12.33 -6.99
C GLY A 253 11.75 -11.25 -7.96
N SER A 254 12.70 -10.41 -7.56
CA SER A 254 13.43 -9.49 -8.43
C SER A 254 14.55 -10.25 -9.14
N SER A 255 14.21 -11.30 -9.89
CA SER A 255 15.13 -11.86 -10.88
C SER A 255 15.68 -10.69 -11.71
N PRO A 256 16.99 -10.64 -12.01
CA PRO A 256 17.46 -9.74 -13.05
C PRO A 256 16.60 -10.07 -14.27
N ILE A 257 15.80 -9.12 -14.74
CA ILE A 257 15.33 -9.20 -16.12
C ILE A 257 16.56 -8.89 -16.97
N ALA A 258 17.49 -9.86 -17.01
CA ALA A 258 18.50 -10.00 -18.03
C ALA A 258 17.75 -10.35 -19.32
N GLY A 259 17.09 -9.34 -19.88
CA GLY A 259 16.14 -9.52 -20.95
C GLY A 259 15.57 -8.18 -21.34
N GLU A 260 16.35 -7.42 -22.10
CA GLU A 260 15.87 -6.41 -23.06
C GLU A 260 14.55 -5.76 -22.64
N ALA A 261 14.55 -4.96 -21.55
CA ALA A 261 13.43 -4.07 -21.32
C ALA A 261 13.24 -3.27 -22.62
N PRO A 262 12.06 -3.37 -23.28
CA PRO A 262 11.81 -2.60 -24.50
C PRO A 262 11.99 -1.13 -24.13
N ASP A 263 12.67 -0.36 -24.98
CA ASP A 263 12.95 1.07 -24.79
C ASP A 263 11.85 1.74 -23.94
N ASN A 264 12.15 2.03 -22.67
CA ASN A 264 11.15 2.58 -21.75
C ASN A 264 11.06 4.08 -22.01
N ASP A 265 10.21 4.44 -22.96
CA ASP A 265 9.93 5.83 -23.34
C ASP A 265 8.86 6.40 -22.40
N PHE A 266 9.27 7.32 -21.54
CA PHE A 266 8.39 8.06 -20.62
C PHE A 266 8.03 9.46 -21.16
N GLY A 267 8.14 9.65 -22.48
CA GLY A 267 7.74 10.86 -23.20
C GLY A 267 8.78 11.98 -23.14
N SER A 268 9.33 12.27 -21.96
CA SER A 268 10.46 13.19 -21.77
C SER A 268 11.82 12.48 -21.75
N GLY A 269 11.87 11.19 -22.05
CA GLY A 269 13.13 10.45 -22.09
C GLY A 269 12.97 8.95 -22.35
N SER A 270 14.10 8.28 -22.58
CA SER A 270 14.18 6.83 -22.79
C SER A 270 15.33 6.22 -21.99
N LEU A 271 15.09 5.04 -21.42
CA LEU A 271 16.11 4.20 -20.79
C LEU A 271 16.22 2.84 -21.49
N LYS A 272 17.43 2.28 -21.56
CA LYS A 272 17.70 0.99 -22.20
C LYS A 272 18.56 0.08 -21.35
N ALA A 273 18.28 -1.23 -21.45
CA ALA A 273 18.99 -2.31 -20.75
C ALA A 273 19.17 -1.97 -19.26
N LEU A 274 18.03 -1.86 -18.59
CA LEU A 274 17.91 -1.56 -17.18
C LEU A 274 18.17 -2.80 -16.34
N PHE A 275 18.75 -2.61 -15.15
CA PHE A 275 18.93 -3.68 -14.17
C PHE A 275 18.96 -3.11 -12.75
N ALA A 276 18.31 -3.81 -11.82
CA ALA A 276 18.46 -3.64 -10.39
C ALA A 276 18.59 -5.03 -9.77
N GLN A 277 19.49 -5.17 -8.80
CA GLN A 277 19.75 -6.43 -8.12
C GLN A 277 20.19 -6.16 -6.68
N THR A 278 19.76 -7.03 -5.78
CA THR A 278 20.25 -7.15 -4.41
C THR A 278 20.77 -8.57 -4.16
N ASP A 279 21.73 -8.74 -3.25
CA ASP A 279 22.30 -10.03 -2.85
C ASP A 279 22.71 -9.96 -1.37
N ASP A 280 22.54 -11.07 -0.64
CA ASP A 280 22.81 -11.21 0.79
C ASP A 280 23.96 -12.19 1.11
N SER A 281 24.51 -12.87 0.10
CA SER A 281 25.33 -14.08 0.28
C SER A 281 26.68 -13.84 0.98
N GLU A 282 27.19 -12.61 0.94
CA GLU A 282 28.43 -12.21 1.62
C GLU A 282 28.25 -10.94 2.48
N GLY A 283 27.01 -10.53 2.76
CA GLY A 283 26.68 -9.29 3.49
C GLY A 283 25.50 -8.58 2.84
N ALA A 284 25.63 -7.29 2.54
CA ALA A 284 24.64 -6.54 1.75
C ALA A 284 25.24 -6.19 0.39
N ASP A 285 24.54 -6.46 -0.70
CA ASP A 285 24.88 -5.92 -2.03
C ASP A 285 23.65 -5.32 -2.67
N ALA A 286 23.80 -4.10 -3.21
CA ALA A 286 22.82 -3.45 -4.06
C ALA A 286 23.53 -2.97 -5.33
N THR A 287 22.97 -3.25 -6.50
CA THR A 287 23.51 -2.77 -7.78
C THR A 287 22.38 -2.37 -8.72
N ALA A 288 22.45 -1.16 -9.28
CA ALA A 288 21.48 -0.65 -10.24
C ALA A 288 22.14 0.07 -11.41
N GLY A 289 21.47 0.09 -12.56
CA GLY A 289 21.97 0.82 -13.71
C GLY A 289 21.17 0.73 -14.99
N ALA A 290 21.74 1.34 -16.02
CA ALA A 290 21.20 1.43 -17.37
C ALA A 290 22.34 1.50 -18.40
N ALA A 291 22.18 0.87 -19.56
CA ALA A 291 23.16 1.00 -20.63
C ALA A 291 23.09 2.38 -21.33
N GLU A 292 21.89 2.96 -21.43
CA GLU A 292 21.67 4.25 -22.08
C GLU A 292 20.52 5.00 -21.39
N LEU A 293 20.74 6.29 -21.14
CA LEU A 293 19.75 7.28 -20.74
C LEU A 293 19.71 8.37 -21.82
N ALA A 294 18.52 8.76 -22.23
CA ALA A 294 18.27 9.98 -22.98
C ALA A 294 17.13 10.74 -22.32
N LEU A 295 17.38 11.96 -21.84
CA LEU A 295 16.38 12.88 -21.33
C LEU A 295 16.23 14.03 -22.32
N VAL A 296 14.99 14.41 -22.60
CA VAL A 296 14.64 15.49 -23.52
C VAL A 296 13.66 16.42 -22.83
N SER A 297 14.03 17.70 -22.73
CA SER A 297 13.18 18.79 -22.25
C SER A 297 13.12 19.92 -23.27
N GLU A 298 12.31 20.95 -22.99
CA GLU A 298 12.30 22.17 -23.78
C GLU A 298 13.62 22.96 -23.67
N GLN A 299 14.35 22.79 -22.56
CA GLN A 299 15.60 23.50 -22.26
C GLN A 299 16.86 22.76 -22.73
N GLY A 300 16.75 21.47 -23.08
CA GLY A 300 17.89 20.71 -23.55
C GLY A 300 17.68 19.21 -23.61
N PHE A 301 18.74 18.49 -23.96
CA PHE A 301 18.77 17.04 -23.85
C PHE A 301 20.04 16.57 -23.13
N ILE A 302 19.88 15.57 -22.27
CA ILE A 302 20.96 14.90 -21.56
C ILE A 302 21.04 13.49 -22.13
N THR A 303 22.23 13.03 -22.50
CA THR A 303 22.44 11.62 -22.80
C THR A 303 23.57 11.07 -21.96
N ALA A 304 23.37 9.88 -21.41
CA ALA A 304 24.37 9.18 -20.63
C ALA A 304 24.42 7.71 -21.02
N ARG A 305 25.59 7.08 -20.89
CA ARG A 305 25.79 5.67 -21.26
C ARG A 305 26.61 4.94 -20.22
N THR A 306 26.30 3.65 -20.07
CA THR A 306 26.93 2.76 -19.10
C THR A 306 26.89 3.39 -17.71
N ILE A 307 25.67 3.48 -17.18
CA ILE A 307 25.37 4.07 -15.88
C ILE A 307 25.22 2.89 -14.93
N SER A 308 26.04 2.81 -13.90
CA SER A 308 25.90 1.79 -12.87
C SER A 308 26.33 2.34 -11.52
N SER A 309 25.62 1.95 -10.47
CA SER A 309 26.03 2.09 -9.08
C SER A 309 26.06 0.73 -8.42
N SER A 310 26.94 0.60 -7.43
CA SER A 310 27.04 -0.53 -6.52
C SER A 310 27.27 0.00 -5.12
N ALA A 311 26.56 -0.56 -4.14
CA ALA A 311 26.76 -0.31 -2.73
C ALA A 311 26.83 -1.66 -2.01
N GLN A 312 27.78 -1.79 -1.08
CA GLN A 312 28.10 -3.04 -0.41
C GLN A 312 28.26 -2.83 1.09
N GLY A 313 27.72 -3.74 1.89
CA GLY A 313 27.97 -3.88 3.32
C GLY A 313 28.71 -5.18 3.58
N ARG A 314 29.81 -5.13 4.34
CA ARG A 314 30.67 -6.28 4.66
C ARG A 314 31.14 -6.25 6.11
N CYS A 315 31.44 -7.43 6.66
CA CYS A 315 32.07 -7.55 7.97
C CYS A 315 33.59 -7.62 7.85
N VAL A 316 34.29 -6.57 8.30
CA VAL A 316 35.75 -6.48 8.27
C VAL A 316 36.30 -6.44 9.69
N GLY A 317 36.88 -7.57 10.13
CA GLY A 317 37.40 -7.68 11.49
C GLY A 317 36.31 -7.62 12.58
N GLY A 318 35.11 -8.11 12.27
CA GLY A 318 33.95 -8.13 13.18
C GLY A 318 33.27 -6.78 13.33
N GLN A 319 33.46 -5.85 12.39
CA GLN A 319 32.79 -4.56 12.35
C GLN A 319 32.19 -4.34 10.95
N PRO A 320 31.00 -3.72 10.85
CA PRO A 320 30.40 -3.38 9.58
C PRO A 320 31.20 -2.30 8.85
N GLU A 321 31.46 -2.53 7.57
CA GLU A 321 32.09 -1.58 6.66
C GLU A 321 31.23 -1.44 5.40
N LEU A 322 30.94 -0.19 5.02
CA LEU A 322 30.16 0.15 3.83
C LEU A 322 31.08 0.66 2.73
N THR A 323 30.94 0.14 1.52
CA THR A 323 31.70 0.57 0.34
C THR A 323 30.77 0.83 -0.83
N GLY A 324 31.14 1.80 -1.67
CA GLY A 324 30.30 2.24 -2.78
C GLY A 324 31.13 2.62 -4.00
N GLU A 325 30.63 2.27 -5.16
CA GLU A 325 31.23 2.66 -6.44
C GLU A 325 30.16 2.96 -7.48
N SER A 326 30.51 3.82 -8.43
CA SER A 326 29.65 4.08 -9.58
C SER A 326 30.49 4.33 -10.83
N THR A 327 29.89 4.03 -11.98
CA THR A 327 30.51 4.19 -13.29
C THR A 327 29.55 4.91 -14.21
N ILE A 328 30.07 5.90 -14.93
CA ILE A 328 29.40 6.54 -16.05
C ILE A 328 30.42 6.66 -17.19
N ALA A 329 30.21 5.94 -18.29
CA ALA A 329 31.20 5.96 -19.38
C ALA A 329 31.20 7.29 -20.14
N THR A 330 30.03 7.84 -20.41
CA THR A 330 29.88 9.12 -21.11
C THR A 330 28.65 9.87 -20.63
N VAL A 331 28.77 11.18 -20.52
CA VAL A 331 27.64 12.10 -20.36
C VAL A 331 27.79 13.22 -21.40
N ASP A 332 26.70 13.57 -22.06
CA ASP A 332 26.63 14.67 -22.99
C ASP A 332 25.43 15.56 -22.65
N LEU A 333 25.70 16.86 -22.56
CA LEU A 333 24.72 17.91 -22.30
C LEU A 333 24.59 18.80 -23.53
N ASN A 334 23.45 18.74 -24.22
CA ASN A 334 23.16 19.55 -25.40
C ASN A 334 24.18 19.42 -26.55
N GLY A 335 24.73 18.22 -26.75
CA GLY A 335 25.79 17.93 -27.72
C GLY A 335 27.20 18.26 -27.23
N ASN A 336 27.37 18.60 -25.94
CA ASN A 336 28.66 18.89 -25.34
C ASN A 336 29.05 17.77 -24.36
N PRO A 337 30.11 16.99 -24.65
CA PRO A 337 30.60 15.96 -23.74
C PRO A 337 31.07 16.56 -22.42
N ILE A 338 30.64 15.96 -21.32
CA ILE A 338 31.12 16.22 -19.97
C ILE A 338 32.25 15.21 -19.67
N VAL A 339 33.32 15.70 -19.05
CA VAL A 339 34.43 14.84 -18.61
C VAL A 339 34.02 14.14 -17.32
N VAL A 340 33.89 12.81 -17.36
CA VAL A 340 33.63 11.99 -16.18
C VAL A 340 34.99 11.53 -15.59
N PRO A 341 35.25 11.75 -14.29
CA PRO A 341 36.43 11.23 -13.62
C PRO A 341 36.48 9.70 -13.68
N PRO A 342 37.66 9.10 -13.93
CA PRO A 342 37.79 7.64 -14.02
C PRO A 342 37.64 6.93 -12.67
N ASP A 343 37.86 7.64 -11.57
CA ASP A 343 37.95 7.06 -10.21
C ASP A 343 36.63 7.16 -9.44
N GLY A 344 35.51 7.43 -10.12
CA GLY A 344 34.20 7.58 -9.48
C GLY A 344 34.08 8.83 -8.59
N GLU A 345 34.94 9.83 -8.79
CA GLU A 345 34.88 11.09 -8.05
C GLU A 345 33.57 11.83 -8.35
N HIS A 346 32.96 12.39 -7.29
CA HIS A 346 31.75 13.20 -7.41
C HIS A 346 32.00 14.44 -8.26
N VAL A 347 31.15 14.65 -9.25
CA VAL A 347 31.14 15.88 -10.07
C VAL A 347 29.81 16.57 -9.91
N GLU A 348 29.88 17.87 -9.64
CA GLU A 348 28.71 18.75 -9.59
C GLU A 348 28.75 19.74 -10.76
N ILE A 349 27.66 19.79 -11.52
CA ILE A 349 27.53 20.61 -12.72
C ILE A 349 26.28 21.48 -12.57
N PRO A 350 26.44 22.76 -12.22
CA PRO A 350 25.30 23.66 -12.12
C PRO A 350 24.70 23.91 -13.51
N LEU A 351 23.41 23.65 -13.65
CA LEU A 351 22.59 23.93 -14.84
C LEU A 351 21.72 25.17 -14.58
N ASP A 352 22.33 26.19 -13.98
CA ASP A 352 21.69 27.41 -13.52
C ASP A 352 20.70 28.00 -14.53
N PRO A 353 19.52 28.47 -14.08
CA PRO A 353 19.03 28.45 -12.71
C PRO A 353 18.31 27.14 -12.32
N LEU A 354 18.19 26.17 -13.23
CA LEU A 354 17.10 25.20 -13.20
C LEU A 354 17.38 23.93 -12.41
N ALA A 355 18.62 23.47 -12.38
CA ALA A 355 18.98 22.18 -11.78
C ALA A 355 20.48 22.12 -11.50
N THR A 356 20.90 21.10 -10.77
CA THR A 356 22.29 20.68 -10.61
C THR A 356 22.41 19.23 -11.04
N LEU A 357 23.36 18.93 -11.92
CA LEU A 357 23.66 17.57 -12.33
C LEU A 357 24.83 17.03 -11.49
N HIS A 358 24.56 16.00 -10.70
CA HIS A 358 25.51 15.26 -9.90
C HIS A 358 25.86 13.94 -10.62
N LEU A 359 27.16 13.67 -10.74
CA LEU A 359 27.70 12.40 -11.24
C LEU A 359 28.49 11.72 -10.14
N ASN A 360 28.35 10.41 -9.99
CA ASN A 360 29.02 9.59 -8.98
C ASN A 360 28.84 10.14 -7.56
N TYR A 361 27.60 10.48 -7.20
CA TYR A 361 27.29 11.00 -5.88
C TYR A 361 27.25 9.86 -4.85
N GLN A 362 27.87 10.08 -3.70
CA GLN A 362 27.82 9.15 -2.57
C GLN A 362 27.53 9.95 -1.30
N GLU A 363 26.63 9.41 -0.48
CA GLU A 363 26.25 9.98 0.81
C GLU A 363 26.25 8.87 1.86
N VAL A 364 26.90 9.15 2.98
CA VAL A 364 26.85 8.32 4.18
C VAL A 364 26.00 9.07 5.20
N SER A 365 25.04 8.38 5.82
CA SER A 365 24.18 8.94 6.86
C SER A 365 24.99 9.47 8.05
N GLU A 366 24.40 10.37 8.84
CA GLU A 366 25.07 10.99 9.99
C GLU A 366 25.54 9.97 11.05
N ASP A 367 24.82 8.85 11.19
CA ASP A 367 25.18 7.74 12.08
C ASP A 367 26.17 6.75 11.47
N GLY A 368 26.51 6.91 10.18
CA GLY A 368 27.44 6.06 9.46
C GLY A 368 26.89 4.70 9.04
N LYS A 369 25.59 4.46 9.21
CA LYS A 369 24.98 3.15 9.03
C LYS A 369 24.42 2.90 7.63
N THR A 370 24.06 3.98 6.94
CA THR A 370 23.50 3.92 5.59
C THR A 370 24.47 4.54 4.60
N LEU A 371 24.67 3.85 3.47
CA LEU A 371 25.39 4.36 2.31
C LEU A 371 24.44 4.41 1.12
N THR A 372 24.28 5.60 0.55
CA THR A 372 23.55 5.83 -0.71
C THR A 372 24.54 6.17 -1.82
N VAL A 373 24.49 5.41 -2.91
CA VAL A 373 25.32 5.62 -4.10
C VAL A 373 24.42 5.90 -5.30
N ARG A 374 24.62 7.06 -5.93
CA ARG A 374 23.89 7.48 -7.14
C ARG A 374 24.87 7.70 -8.27
N ALA A 375 24.71 6.96 -9.37
CA ALA A 375 25.53 7.17 -10.54
C ALA A 375 25.22 8.52 -11.19
N LEU A 376 23.94 8.83 -11.45
CA LEU A 376 23.51 10.12 -11.99
C LEU A 376 22.32 10.65 -11.20
N TRP A 377 22.39 11.91 -10.78
CA TRP A 377 21.29 12.60 -10.10
C TRP A 377 21.15 14.01 -10.67
N LEU A 378 19.99 14.30 -11.26
CA LEU A 378 19.59 15.64 -11.65
C LEU A 378 18.70 16.19 -10.52
N ASP A 379 19.30 17.02 -9.67
CA ASP A 379 18.63 17.79 -8.63
C ASP A 379 17.96 18.99 -9.29
N ALA A 380 16.64 18.98 -9.40
CA ALA A 380 15.91 20.03 -10.10
C ALA A 380 15.55 21.24 -9.21
N GLY A 381 15.92 21.21 -7.92
CA GLY A 381 15.69 22.29 -6.96
C GLY A 381 14.23 22.71 -6.76
N GLU A 382 13.99 23.70 -5.89
CA GLU A 382 12.65 24.18 -5.52
C GLU A 382 11.98 25.11 -6.58
N LEU A 383 12.43 25.11 -7.83
CA LEU A 383 11.92 26.05 -8.82
C LEU A 383 10.58 25.60 -9.41
N GLU A 384 9.53 26.36 -9.09
CA GLU A 384 8.19 26.23 -9.66
C GLU A 384 8.17 26.42 -11.20
N PRO A 385 7.49 25.55 -11.97
CA PRO A 385 6.78 24.35 -11.52
C PRO A 385 7.79 23.20 -11.35
N ALA A 386 7.83 22.60 -10.16
CA ALA A 386 8.79 21.55 -9.80
C ALA A 386 8.87 20.47 -10.89
N THR A 387 9.96 20.51 -11.67
CA THR A 387 10.46 19.31 -12.34
C THR A 387 11.01 18.45 -11.23
N GLY A 388 10.50 17.24 -11.09
CA GLY A 388 10.98 16.32 -10.07
C GLY A 388 12.45 15.96 -10.26
N ASP A 389 13.07 15.45 -9.20
CA ASP A 389 14.43 14.91 -9.28
C ASP A 389 14.46 13.69 -10.19
N VAL A 390 15.56 13.55 -10.95
CA VAL A 390 15.80 12.36 -11.79
C VAL A 390 17.04 11.66 -11.28
N ILE A 391 16.86 10.48 -10.72
CA ILE A 391 17.94 9.64 -10.19
C ILE A 391 18.05 8.40 -11.06
N VAL A 392 19.25 8.08 -11.54
CA VAL A 392 19.52 6.90 -12.37
C VAL A 392 20.68 6.10 -11.78
N GLY A 393 20.41 4.83 -11.49
CA GLY A 393 21.33 3.94 -10.79
C GLY A 393 21.54 4.39 -9.34
N GLU A 394 20.56 4.14 -8.49
CA GLU A 394 20.65 4.30 -7.03
C GLU A 394 20.84 2.93 -6.37
N SER A 395 21.86 2.82 -5.53
CA SER A 395 22.13 1.63 -4.72
C SER A 395 22.27 2.07 -3.27
N ILE A 396 21.55 1.41 -2.37
CA ILE A 396 21.50 1.72 -0.94
C ILE A 396 21.84 0.45 -0.18
N VAL A 397 22.71 0.57 0.81
CA VAL A 397 22.93 -0.46 1.83
C VAL A 397 22.84 0.20 3.20
N ASP A 398 22.29 -0.51 4.15
CA ASP A 398 22.11 -0.07 5.54
C ASP A 398 22.32 -1.24 6.49
N TYR A 399 22.51 -0.95 7.78
CA TYR A 399 22.46 -1.98 8.81
C TYR A 399 21.86 -1.50 10.12
N SER A 400 21.13 -2.40 10.78
CA SER A 400 20.69 -2.26 12.16
C SER A 400 21.62 -3.04 13.10
N GLY A 401 21.50 -2.80 14.41
CA GLY A 401 22.27 -3.53 15.44
C GLY A 401 23.76 -3.68 15.11
N ASN A 402 24.27 -4.89 15.30
CA ASN A 402 25.56 -5.34 14.82
C ASN A 402 25.37 -6.49 13.80
N PRO A 403 25.49 -6.26 12.49
CA PRO A 403 25.24 -7.29 11.47
C PRO A 403 26.46 -8.21 11.25
N CYS A 404 27.41 -8.19 12.19
CA CYS A 404 28.75 -8.78 12.20
C CYS A 404 29.08 -9.22 13.62
#